data_AF-A0AAX4P3F3-F1
#
_entry.id   AF-A0AAX4P3F3-F1
#
_cell.length_a   1.000
_cell.length_b   1.000
_cell.length_c   1.000
_cell.angle_alpha   90.00
_cell.angle_beta   90.00
_cell.angle_gamma   90.00
#
_symmetry.space_group_name_H-M   'P 1'
#
loop_
_entity.id
_entity.type
_entity.pdbx_description
1 polymer ?
#
loop_
_entity_poly.entity_id
_entity_poly.type
_entity_poly.pdbx_seq_one_letter_code
_entity_poly.pdbx_strand_id
1 'polypeptide(L)'
;MFGSATKKKSPSPSPQGKDSKSGTPSSGKKPNYSRPVGLGDSPGEFYKWFKEADKDKDGVVNGNEAVNFFSRSRLPQPTLAKVWALSDSKRKGTLDLEDFVVAMKLISLSQAGKPINSQVAREINQQKDLKLPQLVGINVSGVVEPMASKSPAQASKKTVLGVSKTSGPKMSVKNVNSLQDGLCKLYLKHLRPLEEKFQFPLFHSPCMRPQDFSAKPAVMMLGQYSVGKTSFIKYLLGEQYPSAVIGPEPTTDRFVVVSHSHTSKTMPGNALAVSADKPYAGLTKFGQKFLNKFAGAEMPAELLNSIDIVDTPGVLSGEKQRLERGYEFPEVVRWFAERTDLILLLFDPYKLDISDEFKRVIQALHGFDDKVRIVLNKADQVDSQHLMKVYGALMWSLSRIFRSPEVPRVYTGNFLDADYTYTEFADLMDRERKNLIEDLYEIPQSNAARKISEFVKRVRSLKIHCLILSSLRESMPTMFGKETKQQKLVSRLEETFLKVQQKHNLAVGDFPALEPFREHLRSVKIDSFQKLSSEKMKALDDILEHEVPALMQRFGNPFG
;
A
#
# COMPACT_ATOMS: atom_id res chain seq x y z
N MET A 1 59.05 1.00 -53.65
CA MET A 1 58.10 2.07 -54.01
C MET A 1 56.96 2.00 -52.99
N PHE A 2 56.95 2.87 -51.97
CA PHE A 2 56.20 4.15 -51.91
C PHE A 2 54.70 3.95 -52.20
N GLY A 3 53.74 4.36 -51.36
CA GLY A 3 53.78 5.17 -50.15
C GLY A 3 52.40 5.29 -49.49
N SER A 4 52.45 5.76 -48.25
CA SER A 4 51.36 6.07 -47.31
C SER A 4 50.50 7.28 -47.73
N ALA A 5 49.21 7.29 -47.33
CA ALA A 5 48.48 8.53 -47.06
C ALA A 5 47.38 8.33 -45.99
N THR A 6 47.47 9.15 -44.95
CA THR A 6 46.62 9.27 -43.76
C THR A 6 45.63 10.45 -43.90
N LYS A 7 44.47 10.40 -43.23
CA LYS A 7 43.65 11.57 -42.85
C LYS A 7 42.87 11.28 -41.55
N LYS A 8 43.40 11.76 -40.42
CA LYS A 8 42.96 12.94 -39.62
C LYS A 8 41.64 12.76 -38.84
N LYS A 9 41.79 12.44 -37.54
CA LYS A 9 40.83 12.70 -36.45
C LYS A 9 41.07 14.11 -35.89
N SER A 10 40.01 14.86 -35.60
CA SER A 10 40.01 16.12 -34.86
C SER A 10 39.72 15.89 -33.35
N PRO A 11 40.36 16.64 -32.43
CA PRO A 11 40.29 16.39 -30.99
C PRO A 11 39.26 17.26 -30.24
N SER A 12 38.73 16.72 -29.15
CA SER A 12 37.94 17.40 -28.12
C SER A 12 38.85 18.07 -27.07
N PRO A 13 38.48 19.23 -26.49
CA PRO A 13 39.33 19.96 -25.56
C PRO A 13 39.12 19.53 -24.10
N SER A 14 40.23 19.37 -23.37
CA SER A 14 40.31 19.25 -21.92
C SER A 14 40.25 20.62 -21.24
N PRO A 15 39.60 20.77 -20.06
CA PRO A 15 39.81 21.94 -19.21
C PRO A 15 40.92 21.70 -18.19
N GLN A 16 41.73 22.75 -18.04
CA GLN A 16 42.92 22.88 -17.20
C GLN A 16 42.62 22.80 -15.70
N GLY A 17 43.54 22.16 -14.97
CA GLY A 17 43.67 22.33 -13.53
C GLY A 17 44.17 23.73 -13.18
N LYS A 18 43.58 24.33 -12.14
CA LYS A 18 44.13 25.49 -11.44
C LYS A 18 44.22 25.17 -9.96
N ASP A 19 45.45 25.24 -9.47
CA ASP A 19 45.82 25.20 -8.07
C ASP A 19 45.06 26.24 -7.25
N SER A 20 44.54 25.82 -6.10
CA SER A 20 44.01 26.72 -5.07
C SER A 20 44.75 26.45 -3.77
N LYS A 21 45.66 27.38 -3.44
CA LYS A 21 46.46 27.42 -2.22
C LYS A 21 45.56 27.51 -0.98
N SER A 22 46.01 26.81 0.06
CA SER A 22 45.59 26.92 1.45
C SER A 22 45.66 28.36 1.98
N GLY A 23 44.55 28.87 2.51
CA GLY A 23 44.49 30.12 3.28
C GLY A 23 43.75 29.89 4.60
N THR A 24 44.40 30.27 5.69
CA THR A 24 43.96 30.22 7.10
C THR A 24 42.73 31.11 7.37
N PRO A 25 41.94 30.85 8.44
CA PRO A 25 40.72 31.60 8.72
C PRO A 25 41.04 32.96 9.38
N SER A 26 40.61 34.04 8.72
CA SER A 26 40.63 35.40 9.25
C SER A 26 39.53 35.61 10.29
N SER A 27 39.91 36.22 11.40
CA SER A 27 39.07 36.60 12.54
C SER A 27 37.90 37.52 12.18
N GLY A 28 36.73 37.24 12.75
CA GLY A 28 35.48 37.95 12.50
C GLY A 28 35.46 39.38 13.08
N LYS A 29 35.16 40.35 12.21
CA LYS A 29 34.65 41.67 12.61
C LYS A 29 33.17 41.53 12.96
N LYS A 30 32.78 41.96 14.16
CA LYS A 30 31.36 42.06 14.58
C LYS A 30 30.67 43.18 13.78
N PRO A 31 29.51 42.93 13.15
CA PRO A 31 28.72 44.02 12.57
C PRO A 31 27.93 44.74 13.67
N ASN A 32 27.95 46.06 13.59
CA ASN A 32 27.26 46.99 14.47
C ASN A 32 25.89 47.30 13.82
N TYR A 33 24.78 47.01 14.50
CA TYR A 33 23.43 47.24 13.96
C TYR A 33 22.64 48.18 14.86
N SER A 34 22.14 49.26 14.24
CA SER A 34 21.29 50.29 14.83
C SER A 34 19.91 49.74 15.21
N ARG A 35 19.39 50.16 16.37
CA ARG A 35 18.15 49.68 17.01
C ARG A 35 16.87 50.06 16.26
N PRO A 36 15.92 49.13 16.02
CA PRO A 36 14.52 49.47 15.81
C PRO A 36 13.81 49.74 17.14
N VAL A 37 13.00 50.80 17.19
CA VAL A 37 12.22 51.25 18.37
C VAL A 37 10.81 50.68 18.32
N GLY A 38 10.30 50.18 19.45
CA GLY A 38 8.86 50.04 19.71
C GLY A 38 8.38 48.66 20.15
N LEU A 39 8.54 48.35 21.44
CA LEU A 39 7.61 47.60 22.33
C LEU A 39 8.30 47.46 23.70
N GLY A 40 7.58 47.76 24.77
CA GLY A 40 8.08 47.66 26.15
C GLY A 40 8.54 46.24 26.48
N ASP A 41 9.74 46.16 27.05
CA ASP A 41 10.40 45.04 27.73
C ASP A 41 10.38 43.68 26.98
N SER A 42 11.28 43.31 26.06
CA SER A 42 12.66 43.71 25.83
C SER A 42 13.04 43.39 24.37
N PRO A 43 13.65 44.33 23.59
CA PRO A 43 14.18 44.04 22.24
C PRO A 43 15.18 42.87 22.20
N GLY A 44 15.73 42.50 23.37
CA GLY A 44 16.61 41.36 23.54
C GLY A 44 15.95 39.99 23.40
N GLU A 45 14.63 39.84 23.59
CA GLU A 45 13.98 38.52 23.54
C GLU A 45 13.80 37.99 22.13
N PHE A 46 13.26 38.80 21.22
CA PHE A 46 13.19 38.42 19.80
C PHE A 46 14.59 38.24 19.21
N TYR A 47 15.58 39.01 19.66
CA TYR A 47 16.96 38.82 19.24
C TYR A 47 17.57 37.52 19.80
N LYS A 48 17.23 37.11 21.03
CA LYS A 48 17.62 35.79 21.58
C LYS A 48 16.96 34.65 20.79
N TRP A 49 15.68 34.78 20.46
CA TRP A 49 14.95 33.81 19.65
C TRP A 49 15.46 33.74 18.22
N PHE A 50 15.82 34.87 17.63
CA PHE A 50 16.45 34.93 16.33
C PHE A 50 17.78 34.17 16.33
N LYS A 51 18.63 34.38 17.34
CA LYS A 51 19.89 33.63 17.52
C LYS A 51 19.72 32.13 17.77
N GLU A 52 18.59 31.72 18.34
CA GLU A 52 18.27 30.31 18.54
C GLU A 52 17.68 29.68 17.27
N ALA A 53 17.02 30.47 16.42
CA ALA A 53 16.48 30.06 15.14
C ALA A 53 17.58 29.93 14.07
N ASP A 54 18.48 30.91 14.00
CA ASP A 54 19.66 30.98 13.11
C ASP A 54 20.74 30.01 13.63
N LYS A 55 20.70 28.76 13.15
CA LYS A 55 21.58 27.68 13.65
C LYS A 55 22.98 27.76 13.07
N ASP A 56 23.11 28.22 11.84
CA ASP A 56 24.38 28.36 11.14
C ASP A 56 25.07 29.71 11.39
N LYS A 57 24.38 30.66 12.04
CA LYS A 57 24.85 31.99 12.47
C LYS A 57 25.24 32.88 11.30
N ASP A 58 24.56 32.72 10.16
CA ASP A 58 24.78 33.52 8.97
C ASP A 58 24.08 34.90 9.03
N GLY A 59 23.25 35.13 10.06
CA GLY A 59 22.54 36.37 10.32
C GLY A 59 21.17 36.46 9.65
N VAL A 60 20.67 35.37 9.06
CA VAL A 60 19.31 35.22 8.55
C VAL A 60 18.70 33.89 8.99
N VAL A 61 17.38 33.73 8.88
CA VAL A 61 16.69 32.47 9.17
C VAL A 61 16.11 31.95 7.87
N ASN A 62 16.63 30.82 7.39
CA ASN A 62 16.12 30.19 6.17
C ASN A 62 14.81 29.42 6.42
N GLY A 63 14.14 28.97 5.35
CA GLY A 63 12.84 28.29 5.47
C GLY A 63 12.86 27.04 6.37
N ASN A 64 13.95 26.26 6.35
CA ASN A 64 14.06 25.06 7.18
C ASN A 64 14.26 25.40 8.66
N GLU A 65 15.04 26.45 8.94
CA GLU A 65 15.23 26.97 10.30
C GLU A 65 13.94 27.58 10.86
N ALA A 66 13.21 28.33 10.04
CA ALA A 66 11.93 28.92 10.41
C ALA A 66 10.87 27.85 10.71
N VAL A 67 10.76 26.78 9.90
CA VAL A 67 9.84 25.68 10.19
C VAL A 67 10.19 24.99 11.52
N ASN A 68 11.48 24.73 11.74
CA ASN A 68 11.96 24.14 12.98
C ASN A 68 11.70 25.04 14.21
N PHE A 69 11.86 26.35 14.07
CA PHE A 69 11.66 27.29 15.18
C PHE A 69 10.17 27.62 15.40
N PHE A 70 9.42 27.94 14.35
CA PHE A 70 8.01 28.36 14.44
C PHE A 70 7.08 27.23 14.87
N SER A 71 7.43 25.97 14.58
CA SER A 71 6.68 24.80 15.07
C SER A 71 6.61 24.72 16.60
N ARG A 72 7.55 25.35 17.31
CA ARG A 72 7.52 25.50 18.78
C ARG A 72 6.31 26.32 19.26
N SER A 73 5.65 27.09 18.40
CA SER A 73 4.42 27.83 18.74
C SER A 73 3.15 26.99 18.84
N ARG A 74 3.20 25.70 18.47
CA ARG A 74 2.04 24.78 18.38
C ARG A 74 0.93 25.24 17.43
N LEU A 75 1.18 26.22 16.57
CA LEU A 75 0.24 26.59 15.52
C LEU A 75 0.25 25.52 14.40
N PRO A 76 -0.90 25.28 13.73
CA PRO A 76 -0.97 24.38 12.59
C PRO A 76 0.02 24.77 11.47
N GLN A 77 0.59 23.78 10.78
CA GLN A 77 1.53 24.00 9.68
C GLN A 77 1.01 24.95 8.59
N PRO A 78 -0.28 24.92 8.17
CA PRO A 78 -0.81 25.90 7.22
C PRO A 78 -0.72 27.35 7.72
N THR A 79 -0.97 27.56 9.02
CA THR A 79 -0.84 28.88 9.65
C THR A 79 0.61 29.34 9.67
N LEU A 80 1.55 28.44 9.95
CA LEU A 80 2.99 28.75 9.93
C LEU A 80 3.51 29.06 8.53
N ALA A 81 3.06 28.32 7.52
CA ALA A 81 3.35 28.62 6.11
C ALA A 81 2.79 29.99 5.70
N LYS A 82 1.60 30.35 6.21
CA LYS A 82 1.02 31.68 6.01
C LYS A 82 1.82 32.77 6.73
N VAL A 83 2.24 32.54 7.98
CA VAL A 83 3.15 33.45 8.71
C VAL A 83 4.44 33.67 7.92
N TRP A 84 5.07 32.60 7.45
CA TRP A 84 6.28 32.66 6.63
C TRP A 84 6.06 33.52 5.37
N ALA A 85 5.04 33.21 4.58
CA ALA A 85 4.75 33.94 3.35
C ALA A 85 4.41 35.42 3.58
N LEU A 86 3.81 35.76 4.72
CA LEU A 86 3.51 37.14 5.10
C LEU A 86 4.73 37.90 5.65
N SER A 87 5.70 37.18 6.20
CA SER A 87 6.92 37.75 6.79
C SER A 87 8.02 37.93 5.73
N ASP A 88 8.18 36.96 4.81
CA ASP A 88 9.07 37.09 3.64
C ASP A 88 8.39 37.88 2.50
N SER A 89 8.01 39.12 2.79
CA SER A 89 7.26 39.98 1.86
C SER A 89 7.99 40.26 0.54
N LYS A 90 9.32 40.12 0.53
CA LYS A 90 10.20 40.32 -0.64
C LYS A 90 10.57 39.02 -1.35
N ARG A 91 10.06 37.85 -0.91
CA ARG A 91 10.36 36.51 -1.46
C ARG A 91 11.87 36.22 -1.54
N LYS A 92 12.61 36.63 -0.51
CA LYS A 92 14.06 36.42 -0.38
C LYS A 92 14.39 34.96 -0.09
N GLY A 93 13.44 34.18 0.43
CA GLY A 93 13.65 32.80 0.90
C GLY A 93 14.32 32.72 2.28
N THR A 94 14.61 33.86 2.89
CA THR A 94 15.24 34.02 4.20
C THR A 94 14.62 35.19 4.95
N LEU A 95 14.57 35.13 6.28
CA LEU A 95 14.09 36.20 7.16
C LEU A 95 15.29 36.86 7.85
N ASP A 96 15.45 38.16 7.68
CA ASP A 96 16.33 38.94 8.55
C ASP A 96 15.65 39.20 9.91
N LEU A 97 16.34 39.86 10.83
CA LEU A 97 15.79 40.11 12.17
C LEU A 97 14.47 40.88 12.14
N GLU A 98 14.28 41.79 11.18
CA GLU A 98 13.06 42.59 11.07
C GLU A 98 11.89 41.72 10.59
N ASP A 99 12.12 40.92 9.55
CA ASP A 99 11.13 39.98 9.03
C ASP A 99 10.79 38.88 10.06
N PHE A 100 11.76 38.45 10.86
CA PHE A 100 11.55 37.48 11.94
C PHE A 100 10.70 38.07 13.08
N VAL A 101 10.88 39.34 13.43
CA VAL A 101 10.03 40.02 14.42
C VAL A 101 8.59 40.11 13.92
N VAL A 102 8.38 40.40 12.63
CA VAL A 102 7.05 40.37 12.00
C VAL A 102 6.44 38.96 12.12
N ALA A 103 7.21 37.92 11.83
CA ALA A 103 6.76 36.53 11.98
C ALA A 103 6.33 36.20 13.41
N MET A 104 7.11 36.61 14.41
CA MET A 104 6.78 36.36 15.82
C MET A 104 5.50 37.08 16.27
N LYS A 105 5.28 38.31 15.80
CA LYS A 105 4.04 39.05 16.10
C LYS A 105 2.82 38.41 15.41
N LEU A 106 2.98 37.92 14.17
CA LEU A 106 1.92 37.20 13.45
C LEU A 106 1.57 35.86 14.12
N ILE A 107 2.56 35.16 14.68
CA ILE A 107 2.35 33.97 15.51
C ILE A 107 1.54 34.34 16.75
N SER A 108 1.89 35.42 17.45
CA SER A 108 1.13 35.87 18.63
C SER A 108 -0.34 36.20 18.29
N LEU A 109 -0.59 36.92 17.18
CA LEU A 109 -1.96 37.18 16.72
C LEU A 109 -2.73 35.90 16.40
N SER A 110 -2.07 34.95 15.75
CA SER A 110 -2.67 33.66 15.39
C SER A 110 -2.99 32.82 16.62
N GLN A 111 -2.11 32.83 17.64
CA GLN A 111 -2.35 32.16 18.92
C GLN A 111 -3.50 32.81 19.71
N ALA A 112 -3.71 34.13 19.55
CA ALA A 112 -4.87 34.83 20.09
C ALA A 112 -6.16 34.60 19.28
N GLY A 113 -6.13 33.75 18.25
CA GLY A 113 -7.29 33.44 17.39
C GLY A 113 -7.66 34.56 16.41
N LYS A 114 -6.80 35.56 16.21
CA LYS A 114 -7.04 36.66 15.26
C LYS A 114 -6.58 36.29 13.85
N PRO A 115 -7.32 36.67 12.80
CA PRO A 115 -6.93 36.37 11.42
C PRO A 115 -5.69 37.17 11.00
N ILE A 116 -4.77 36.51 10.29
CA ILE A 116 -3.59 37.14 9.69
C ILE A 116 -3.74 37.28 8.17
N ASN A 117 -3.35 38.43 7.62
CA ASN A 117 -3.34 38.73 6.19
C ASN A 117 -2.22 39.74 5.85
N SER A 118 -2.08 40.11 4.56
CA SER A 118 -1.03 41.00 4.07
C SER A 118 -1.13 42.44 4.60
N GLN A 119 -2.33 42.93 4.89
CA GLN A 119 -2.52 44.25 5.49
C GLN A 119 -2.08 44.24 6.96
N VAL A 120 -2.51 43.22 7.72
CA VAL A 120 -2.11 43.01 9.11
C VAL A 120 -0.60 42.92 9.23
N ALA A 121 0.08 42.17 8.35
CA ALA A 121 1.53 42.05 8.37
C ALA A 121 2.29 43.38 8.15
N ARG A 122 1.73 44.31 7.34
CA ARG A 122 2.33 45.64 7.11
C ARG A 122 2.16 46.58 8.29
N GLU A 123 1.05 46.45 9.02
CA GLU A 123 0.69 47.34 10.13
C GLU A 123 1.10 46.77 11.50
N ILE A 124 1.54 45.51 11.57
CA ILE A 124 1.79 44.80 12.83
C ILE A 124 2.85 45.44 13.72
N ASN A 125 3.80 46.17 13.13
CA ASN A 125 4.82 46.89 13.88
C ASN A 125 4.29 48.15 14.58
N GLN A 126 3.08 48.61 14.23
CA GLN A 126 2.41 49.75 14.86
C GLN A 126 1.48 49.33 16.02
N GLN A 127 1.22 48.02 16.17
CA GLN A 127 0.42 47.49 17.28
C GLN A 127 1.21 47.46 18.58
N LYS A 128 0.72 48.16 19.61
CA LYS A 128 1.38 48.32 20.91
C LYS A 128 0.95 47.27 21.96
N ASP A 129 -0.18 46.59 21.77
CA ASP A 129 -0.80 45.69 22.76
C ASP A 129 -0.77 44.20 22.35
N LEU A 130 0.39 43.73 21.88
CA LEU A 130 0.60 42.32 21.51
C LEU A 130 1.26 41.56 22.66
N LYS A 131 0.65 40.44 23.09
CA LYS A 131 1.29 39.50 24.03
C LYS A 131 2.45 38.77 23.34
N LEU A 132 3.42 38.30 24.11
CA LEU A 132 4.48 37.45 23.55
C LEU A 132 3.92 36.09 23.08
N PRO A 133 4.43 35.53 21.98
CA PRO A 133 4.00 34.21 21.53
C PRO A 133 4.47 33.12 22.50
N GLN A 134 3.63 32.12 22.71
CA GLN A 134 3.93 30.97 23.55
C GLN A 134 4.75 29.96 22.75
N LEU A 135 6.02 29.75 23.11
CA LEU A 135 6.93 28.84 22.41
C LEU A 135 7.39 27.70 23.34
N VAL A 136 7.19 26.47 22.91
CA VAL A 136 7.55 25.25 23.66
C VAL A 136 9.07 25.04 23.62
N GLY A 137 9.66 24.73 24.78
CA GLY A 137 11.07 24.39 24.87
C GLY A 137 12.02 25.58 24.82
N ILE A 138 11.51 26.81 24.97
CA ILE A 138 12.33 28.02 25.10
C ILE A 138 12.15 28.59 26.50
N ASN A 139 13.21 28.50 27.31
CA ASN A 139 13.21 28.99 28.68
C ASN A 139 13.60 30.48 28.68
N VAL A 140 12.62 31.38 28.70
CA VAL A 140 12.87 32.81 28.93
C VAL A 140 12.46 33.13 30.35
N SER A 141 13.48 33.17 31.23
CA SER A 141 13.45 33.69 32.61
C SER A 141 12.21 33.37 33.47
N GLY A 142 12.31 32.26 34.20
CA GLY A 142 12.10 32.26 35.65
C GLY A 142 10.68 32.50 36.16
N VAL A 143 9.75 31.59 35.90
CA VAL A 143 8.68 31.25 36.85
C VAL A 143 8.51 29.75 36.84
N VAL A 144 8.84 29.11 37.96
CA VAL A 144 8.61 27.68 38.21
C VAL A 144 7.28 27.58 38.93
N GLU A 145 6.32 26.82 38.38
CA GLU A 145 5.17 26.33 39.16
C GLU A 145 4.70 24.96 38.66
N PRO A 146 4.06 24.15 39.53
CA PRO A 146 4.47 22.78 39.74
C PRO A 146 3.59 21.75 39.03
N MET A 147 4.17 20.56 38.83
CA MET A 147 3.43 19.33 38.62
C MET A 147 2.44 19.10 39.77
N ALA A 148 1.14 19.19 39.48
CA ALA A 148 0.10 18.59 40.30
C ALA A 148 -0.87 17.80 39.41
N SER A 149 -0.93 16.52 39.73
CA SER A 149 -1.83 15.50 39.24
C SER A 149 -3.31 15.89 39.42
N LYS A 150 -4.03 16.08 38.32
CA LYS A 150 -5.46 15.76 38.24
C LYS A 150 -5.79 15.18 36.86
N SER A 151 -6.39 13.99 36.90
CA SER A 151 -6.88 13.21 35.77
C SER A 151 -7.70 14.06 34.78
N PRO A 152 -7.59 13.82 33.47
CA PRO A 152 -8.38 14.58 32.49
C PRO A 152 -9.82 14.07 32.48
N ALA A 153 -10.73 14.89 33.01
CA ALA A 153 -12.14 14.80 32.68
C ALA A 153 -12.37 15.46 31.30
N GLN A 154 -12.66 14.61 30.31
CA GLN A 154 -13.47 14.90 29.12
C GLN A 154 -13.01 16.07 28.23
N ALA A 155 -11.96 15.83 27.44
CA ALA A 155 -11.83 16.45 26.12
C ALA A 155 -12.45 15.51 25.08
N SER A 156 -13.45 16.03 24.37
CA SER A 156 -14.23 15.35 23.35
C SER A 156 -13.35 14.65 22.32
N LYS A 157 -13.38 13.32 22.33
CA LYS A 157 -12.88 12.48 21.25
C LYS A 157 -13.63 12.89 19.97
N LYS A 158 -12.93 13.51 19.01
CA LYS A 158 -13.39 13.50 17.62
C LYS A 158 -13.22 12.07 17.12
N THR A 159 -14.26 11.28 17.29
CA THR A 159 -14.49 10.02 16.60
C THR A 159 -14.43 10.32 15.10
N VAL A 160 -13.38 9.85 14.43
CA VAL A 160 -13.40 9.76 12.97
C VAL A 160 -14.46 8.71 12.63
N LEU A 161 -15.54 9.17 12.00
CA LEU A 161 -16.61 8.38 11.39
C LEU A 161 -17.43 7.51 12.36
N GLY A 162 -18.62 8.03 12.73
CA GLY A 162 -19.69 7.20 13.28
C GLY A 162 -20.21 6.23 12.22
N VAL A 163 -19.60 5.04 12.16
CA VAL A 163 -20.15 3.89 11.43
C VAL A 163 -21.33 3.37 12.23
N SER A 164 -22.53 3.46 11.66
CA SER A 164 -23.70 2.80 12.22
C SER A 164 -23.47 1.29 12.11
N LYS A 165 -23.49 0.58 13.25
CA LYS A 165 -23.38 -0.88 13.26
C LYS A 165 -24.62 -1.46 12.55
N THR A 166 -24.51 -1.79 11.28
CA THR A 166 -25.47 -2.66 10.62
C THR A 166 -25.37 -4.04 11.27
N SER A 167 -26.45 -4.44 11.94
CA SER A 167 -26.57 -5.64 12.75
C SER A 167 -27.01 -6.82 11.87
N GLY A 168 -26.07 -7.42 11.14
CA GLY A 168 -26.20 -8.80 10.71
C GLY A 168 -25.89 -9.77 11.86
N PRO A 169 -26.30 -11.05 11.81
CA PRO A 169 -25.95 -12.04 12.83
C PRO A 169 -24.42 -12.21 12.87
N LYS A 170 -23.76 -11.70 13.92
CA LYS A 170 -22.30 -11.78 14.05
C LYS A 170 -21.91 -13.09 14.74
N MET A 171 -21.17 -13.94 14.04
CA MET A 171 -20.55 -15.12 14.63
C MET A 171 -19.54 -14.72 15.73
N SER A 172 -19.50 -15.47 16.83
CA SER A 172 -18.49 -15.28 17.88
C SER A 172 -17.08 -15.60 17.36
N VAL A 173 -16.06 -14.87 17.82
CA VAL A 173 -14.64 -15.10 17.47
C VAL A 173 -14.22 -16.55 17.74
N LYS A 174 -14.71 -17.16 18.82
CA LYS A 174 -14.43 -18.58 19.15
C LYS A 174 -14.96 -19.53 18.07
N ASN A 175 -16.13 -19.23 17.50
CA ASN A 175 -16.74 -20.03 16.45
C ASN A 175 -16.01 -19.85 15.13
N VAL A 176 -15.57 -18.64 14.80
CA VAL A 176 -14.75 -18.36 13.61
C VAL A 176 -13.45 -19.16 13.64
N ASN A 177 -12.74 -19.16 14.77
CA ASN A 177 -11.50 -19.94 14.93
C ASN A 177 -11.76 -21.45 14.80
N SER A 178 -12.83 -21.94 15.44
CA SER A 178 -13.19 -23.36 15.39
C SER A 178 -13.58 -23.82 13.97
N LEU A 179 -14.22 -22.95 13.19
CA LEU A 179 -14.55 -23.19 11.80
C LEU A 179 -13.29 -23.25 10.92
N GLN A 180 -12.37 -22.28 11.08
CA GLN A 180 -11.09 -22.26 10.36
C GLN A 180 -10.25 -23.50 10.68
N ASP A 181 -10.20 -23.93 11.94
CA ASP A 181 -9.54 -25.17 12.36
C ASP A 181 -10.18 -26.41 11.71
N GLY A 182 -11.51 -26.43 11.59
CA GLY A 182 -12.25 -27.46 10.88
C GLY A 182 -11.83 -27.56 9.42
N LEU A 183 -11.84 -26.44 8.69
CA LEU A 183 -11.40 -26.38 7.29
C LEU A 183 -9.95 -26.81 7.12
N CYS A 184 -9.06 -26.37 8.01
CA CYS A 184 -7.64 -26.75 8.02
C CYS A 184 -7.47 -28.27 8.16
N LYS A 185 -8.22 -28.90 9.08
CA LYS A 185 -8.21 -30.36 9.26
C LYS A 185 -8.68 -31.08 8.01
N LEU A 186 -9.77 -30.63 7.38
CA LEU A 186 -10.27 -31.21 6.13
C LEU A 186 -9.23 -31.09 5.02
N TYR A 187 -8.61 -29.91 4.87
CA TYR A 187 -7.56 -29.66 3.89
C TYR A 187 -6.38 -30.64 4.05
N LEU A 188 -5.79 -30.69 5.25
CA LEU A 188 -4.60 -31.50 5.51
C LEU A 188 -4.87 -32.99 5.36
N LYS A 189 -6.06 -33.45 5.73
CA LYS A 189 -6.45 -34.86 5.67
C LYS A 189 -6.77 -35.32 4.25
N HIS A 190 -7.50 -34.52 3.47
CA HIS A 190 -8.09 -34.98 2.20
C HIS A 190 -7.50 -34.31 0.96
N LEU A 191 -7.29 -32.99 0.99
CA LEU A 191 -6.86 -32.22 -0.19
C LEU A 191 -5.34 -32.28 -0.38
N ARG A 192 -4.57 -31.97 0.67
CA ARG A 192 -3.11 -31.88 0.60
C ARG A 192 -2.45 -33.13 0.01
N PRO A 193 -2.80 -34.37 0.42
CA PRO A 193 -2.20 -35.57 -0.15
C PRO A 193 -2.51 -35.75 -1.65
N LEU A 194 -3.67 -35.25 -2.11
CA LEU A 194 -4.03 -35.27 -3.52
C LEU A 194 -3.32 -34.16 -4.31
N GLU A 195 -3.20 -32.96 -3.75
CA GLU A 195 -2.47 -31.85 -4.37
C GLU A 195 -1.01 -32.21 -4.62
N GLU A 196 -0.34 -32.80 -3.64
CA GLU A 196 1.05 -33.25 -3.76
C GLU A 196 1.17 -34.38 -4.80
N LYS A 197 0.28 -35.38 -4.73
CA LYS A 197 0.29 -36.54 -5.62
C LYS A 197 0.02 -36.20 -7.09
N PHE A 198 -0.87 -35.24 -7.35
CA PHE A 198 -1.25 -34.81 -8.70
C PHE A 198 -0.53 -33.52 -9.13
N GLN A 199 0.52 -33.10 -8.40
CA GLN A 199 1.32 -31.92 -8.71
C GLN A 199 0.49 -30.64 -8.91
N PHE A 200 -0.60 -30.49 -8.15
CA PHE A 200 -1.51 -29.35 -8.25
C PHE A 200 -0.79 -27.99 -8.19
N PRO A 201 0.24 -27.77 -7.34
CA PRO A 201 0.99 -26.51 -7.29
C PRO A 201 1.71 -26.11 -8.59
N LEU A 202 1.97 -27.05 -9.50
CA LEU A 202 2.61 -26.77 -10.77
C LEU A 202 1.64 -26.14 -11.77
N PHE A 203 0.36 -26.49 -11.68
CA PHE A 203 -0.67 -26.05 -12.63
C PHE A 203 -1.51 -24.89 -12.09
N HIS A 204 -1.64 -24.80 -10.77
CA HIS A 204 -2.53 -23.89 -10.07
C HIS A 204 -1.75 -23.12 -8.99
N SER A 205 -2.37 -22.90 -7.83
CA SER A 205 -1.75 -22.23 -6.68
C SER A 205 -0.96 -23.20 -5.79
N PRO A 206 0.03 -22.72 -5.00
CA PRO A 206 0.76 -23.51 -4.01
C PRO A 206 -0.14 -24.22 -2.98
N CYS A 207 0.36 -25.27 -2.34
CA CYS A 207 -0.31 -25.91 -1.21
C CYS A 207 -0.51 -24.91 -0.06
N MET A 208 -1.68 -24.98 0.58
CA MET A 208 -1.99 -24.17 1.75
C MET A 208 -1.27 -24.74 2.98
N ARG A 209 -0.89 -23.85 3.89
CA ARG A 209 -0.33 -24.18 5.19
C ARG A 209 -1.34 -23.86 6.29
N PRO A 210 -1.22 -24.45 7.49
CA PRO A 210 -2.11 -24.17 8.60
C PRO A 210 -2.25 -22.67 8.90
N GLN A 211 -1.15 -21.90 8.78
CA GLN A 211 -1.11 -20.46 9.00
C GLN A 211 -1.98 -19.69 7.99
N ASP A 212 -2.21 -20.23 6.79
CA ASP A 212 -3.06 -19.58 5.79
C ASP A 212 -4.55 -19.65 6.21
N PHE A 213 -4.95 -20.62 7.04
CA PHE A 213 -6.32 -20.73 7.56
C PHE A 213 -6.59 -19.81 8.74
N SER A 214 -5.61 -19.60 9.62
CA SER A 214 -5.73 -18.74 10.80
C SER A 214 -5.28 -17.29 10.57
N ALA A 215 -4.72 -16.98 9.39
CA ALA A 215 -4.31 -15.63 9.03
C ALA A 215 -5.46 -14.63 9.14
N LYS A 216 -5.13 -13.44 9.65
CA LYS A 216 -6.03 -12.28 9.59
C LYS A 216 -6.37 -11.96 8.14
N PRO A 217 -7.56 -11.40 7.88
CA PRO A 217 -7.86 -10.93 6.54
C PRO A 217 -6.88 -9.82 6.15
N ALA A 218 -6.51 -9.76 4.88
CA ALA A 218 -5.53 -8.82 4.38
C ALA A 218 -6.07 -7.94 3.24
N VAL A 219 -5.70 -6.66 3.26
CA VAL A 219 -6.03 -5.68 2.22
C VAL A 219 -4.78 -5.27 1.47
N MET A 220 -4.73 -5.52 0.16
CA MET A 220 -3.59 -5.15 -0.67
C MET A 220 -3.81 -3.83 -1.39
N MET A 221 -2.86 -2.91 -1.25
CA MET A 221 -2.81 -1.64 -1.97
C MET A 221 -2.00 -1.83 -3.25
N LEU A 222 -2.59 -1.67 -4.43
CA LEU A 222 -1.91 -1.81 -5.72
C LEU A 222 -2.12 -0.56 -6.58
N GLY A 223 -1.10 -0.14 -7.31
CA GLY A 223 -1.19 1.03 -8.17
C GLY A 223 0.16 1.57 -8.57
N GLN A 224 0.17 2.47 -9.55
CA GLN A 224 1.38 3.07 -10.08
C GLN A 224 2.12 3.92 -9.06
N TYR A 225 3.31 4.36 -9.46
CA TYR A 225 4.11 5.28 -8.69
C TYR A 225 3.35 6.60 -8.38
N SER A 226 3.53 7.15 -7.18
CA SER A 226 2.94 8.42 -6.73
C SER A 226 1.40 8.50 -6.62
N VAL A 227 0.63 7.42 -6.82
CA VAL A 227 -0.85 7.43 -6.69
C VAL A 227 -1.35 7.55 -5.24
N GLY A 228 -0.44 7.50 -4.25
CA GLY A 228 -0.77 7.74 -2.84
C GLY A 228 -1.06 6.49 -1.99
N LYS A 229 -0.57 5.29 -2.37
CA LYS A 229 -0.75 4.04 -1.59
C LYS A 229 -0.31 4.19 -0.11
N THR A 230 0.96 4.50 0.13
CA THR A 230 1.52 4.66 1.48
C THR A 230 0.83 5.78 2.25
N SER A 231 0.46 6.88 1.57
CA SER A 231 -0.30 7.98 2.18
C SER A 231 -1.72 7.58 2.56
N PHE A 232 -2.38 6.77 1.74
CA PHE A 232 -3.69 6.18 2.04
C PHE A 232 -3.59 5.31 3.30
N ILE A 233 -2.56 4.47 3.41
CA ILE A 233 -2.36 3.64 4.60
C ILE A 233 -2.17 4.52 5.84
N LYS A 234 -1.34 5.57 5.75
CA LYS A 234 -1.19 6.55 6.84
C LYS A 234 -2.54 7.17 7.22
N TYR A 235 -3.37 7.54 6.24
CA TYR A 235 -4.71 8.08 6.48
C TYR A 235 -5.60 7.06 7.25
N LEU A 236 -5.59 5.79 6.83
CA LEU A 236 -6.35 4.73 7.52
C LEU A 236 -5.87 4.47 8.95
N LEU A 237 -4.56 4.51 9.18
CA LEU A 237 -3.96 4.18 10.46
C LEU A 237 -3.88 5.40 11.40
N GLY A 238 -4.05 6.61 10.89
CA GLY A 238 -3.84 7.88 11.60
C GLY A 238 -2.37 8.22 11.87
N GLU A 239 -1.47 7.26 11.70
CA GLU A 239 -0.04 7.41 11.88
C GLU A 239 0.73 6.66 10.77
N GLN A 240 1.95 7.13 10.49
CA GLN A 240 2.83 6.50 9.53
C GLN A 240 3.45 5.22 10.10
N TYR A 241 3.33 4.11 9.39
CA TYR A 241 3.90 2.84 9.84
C TYR A 241 5.44 2.83 9.77
N PRO A 242 6.12 2.01 10.61
CA PRO A 242 7.58 1.90 10.61
C PRO A 242 8.14 1.54 9.23
N SER A 243 9.25 2.19 8.82
CA SER A 243 9.90 2.08 7.50
C SER A 243 9.15 2.69 6.30
N ALA A 244 7.94 3.22 6.48
CA ALA A 244 7.26 3.96 5.42
C ALA A 244 8.08 5.21 5.04
N VAL A 245 8.21 5.46 3.74
CA VAL A 245 8.79 6.71 3.22
C VAL A 245 7.80 7.31 2.21
N ILE A 246 7.29 8.50 2.50
CA ILE A 246 6.35 9.22 1.63
C ILE A 246 7.10 10.38 0.97
N GLY A 247 7.15 10.39 -0.35
CA GLY A 247 7.80 11.46 -1.11
C GLY A 247 7.37 11.50 -2.58
N PRO A 248 7.76 12.56 -3.31
CA PRO A 248 7.47 12.71 -4.74
C PRO A 248 8.36 11.82 -5.63
N GLU A 249 9.50 11.32 -5.13
CA GLU A 249 10.41 10.37 -5.80
C GLU A 249 10.14 8.91 -5.39
N PRO A 250 10.49 7.88 -6.21
CA PRO A 250 10.29 6.45 -5.89
C PRO A 250 10.80 6.03 -4.50
N THR A 251 9.95 6.19 -3.49
CA THR A 251 10.33 6.03 -2.07
C THR A 251 10.03 4.64 -1.54
N THR A 252 8.90 4.05 -1.91
CA THR A 252 8.52 2.68 -1.52
C THR A 252 8.93 1.70 -2.61
N ASP A 253 10.07 1.04 -2.41
CA ASP A 253 10.62 0.00 -3.29
C ASP A 253 10.43 -1.42 -2.72
N ARG A 254 9.73 -1.55 -1.59
CA ARG A 254 9.49 -2.82 -0.89
C ARG A 254 8.01 -3.17 -0.79
N PHE A 255 7.72 -4.46 -0.78
CA PHE A 255 6.47 -4.97 -0.25
C PHE A 255 6.52 -4.89 1.28
N VAL A 256 5.52 -4.26 1.89
CA VAL A 256 5.44 -4.12 3.35
C VAL A 256 4.11 -4.67 3.83
N VAL A 257 4.16 -5.69 4.68
CA VAL A 257 2.99 -6.14 5.44
C VAL A 257 2.92 -5.34 6.73
N VAL A 258 1.86 -4.55 6.88
CA VAL A 258 1.55 -3.77 8.07
C VAL A 258 0.57 -4.56 8.94
N SER A 259 0.99 -4.91 10.14
CA SER A 259 0.23 -5.73 11.10
C SER A 259 0.17 -5.10 12.49
N HIS A 260 -0.79 -5.54 13.31
CA HIS A 260 -0.90 -5.04 14.67
C HIS A 260 0.22 -5.56 15.59
N SER A 261 0.74 -4.68 16.42
CA SER A 261 1.56 -4.98 17.59
C SER A 261 1.34 -3.91 18.66
N HIS A 262 1.62 -4.24 19.92
CA HIS A 262 1.62 -3.23 20.99
C HIS A 262 2.81 -2.26 20.89
N THR A 263 3.84 -2.64 20.12
CA THR A 263 5.03 -1.82 19.88
C THR A 263 5.33 -1.67 18.40
N SER A 264 5.85 -0.50 18.03
CA SER A 264 6.25 -0.19 16.66
C SER A 264 7.61 -0.81 16.34
N LYS A 265 7.68 -1.71 15.34
CA LYS A 265 8.93 -2.33 14.90
C LYS A 265 8.89 -2.74 13.43
N THR A 266 10.06 -2.97 12.85
CA THR A 266 10.23 -3.49 11.48
C THR A 266 10.84 -4.88 11.51
N MET A 267 10.39 -5.76 10.61
CA MET A 267 10.93 -7.11 10.43
C MET A 267 11.45 -7.28 9.00
N PRO A 268 12.71 -7.69 8.80
CA PRO A 268 13.23 -8.01 7.47
C PRO A 268 12.50 -9.19 6.83
N GLY A 269 12.36 -9.19 5.49
CA GLY A 269 11.66 -10.25 4.75
C GLY A 269 12.25 -11.64 4.94
N ASN A 270 13.57 -11.76 5.08
CA ASN A 270 14.21 -13.04 5.41
C ASN A 270 13.72 -13.63 6.74
N ALA A 271 13.54 -12.78 7.76
CA ALA A 271 13.04 -13.22 9.06
C ALA A 271 11.58 -13.65 8.96
N LEU A 272 10.74 -12.85 8.28
CA LEU A 272 9.34 -13.19 8.04
C LEU A 272 9.15 -14.50 7.28
N ALA A 273 10.04 -14.80 6.34
CA ALA A 273 9.97 -16.00 5.53
C ALA A 273 10.35 -17.28 6.30
N VAL A 274 11.02 -17.17 7.44
CA VAL A 274 11.36 -18.33 8.29
C VAL A 274 10.49 -18.42 9.56
N SER A 275 9.74 -17.37 9.88
CA SER A 275 8.79 -17.34 10.99
C SER A 275 7.69 -18.40 10.81
N ALA A 276 7.67 -19.39 11.70
CA ALA A 276 6.68 -20.49 11.67
C ALA A 276 5.26 -20.03 12.02
N ASP A 277 5.12 -18.89 12.68
CA ASP A 277 3.85 -18.26 13.06
C ASP A 277 3.27 -17.34 11.97
N LYS A 278 4.03 -17.06 10.90
CA LYS A 278 3.62 -16.12 9.84
C LYS A 278 3.34 -16.82 8.52
N PRO A 279 2.36 -16.34 7.73
CA PRO A 279 2.02 -16.94 6.44
C PRO A 279 2.98 -16.54 5.30
N TYR A 280 4.25 -16.25 5.56
CA TYR A 280 5.16 -15.70 4.54
C TYR A 280 6.26 -16.66 4.05
N ALA A 281 6.38 -17.87 4.59
CA ALA A 281 7.43 -18.81 4.17
C ALA A 281 7.40 -19.19 2.67
N GLY A 282 6.22 -19.15 2.05
CA GLY A 282 6.08 -19.38 0.61
C GLY A 282 6.77 -18.34 -0.28
N LEU A 283 7.13 -17.17 0.26
CA LEU A 283 7.83 -16.11 -0.47
C LEU A 283 9.31 -16.41 -0.73
N THR A 284 9.89 -17.41 -0.04
CA THR A 284 11.27 -17.87 -0.28
C THR A 284 11.50 -18.29 -1.74
N LYS A 285 10.45 -18.78 -2.44
CA LYS A 285 10.52 -19.17 -3.85
C LYS A 285 10.92 -18.04 -4.80
N PHE A 286 10.70 -16.78 -4.42
CA PHE A 286 11.07 -15.61 -5.23
C PHE A 286 12.54 -15.19 -5.04
N GLY A 287 13.28 -15.89 -4.17
CA GLY A 287 14.71 -15.76 -3.99
C GLY A 287 15.15 -14.55 -3.17
N GLN A 288 16.46 -14.48 -2.91
CA GLN A 288 17.06 -13.51 -1.98
C GLN A 288 16.86 -12.05 -2.40
N LYS A 289 16.88 -11.78 -3.71
CA LYS A 289 16.67 -10.43 -4.26
C LYS A 289 15.29 -9.88 -3.87
N PHE A 290 14.25 -10.71 -3.97
CA PHE A 290 12.91 -10.34 -3.53
C PHE A 290 12.82 -10.19 -2.01
N LEU A 291 13.37 -11.14 -1.23
CA LEU A 291 13.28 -11.10 0.23
C LEU A 291 13.94 -9.85 0.83
N ASN A 292 14.97 -9.29 0.17
CA ASN A 292 15.58 -8.01 0.54
C ASN A 292 14.67 -6.78 0.24
N LYS A 293 13.67 -6.96 -0.62
CA LYS A 293 12.61 -5.99 -0.97
C LYS A 293 11.26 -6.37 -0.35
N PHE A 294 11.27 -7.23 0.66
CA PHE A 294 10.10 -7.59 1.46
C PHE A 294 10.37 -7.23 2.92
N ALA A 295 9.38 -6.69 3.60
CA ALA A 295 9.46 -6.34 5.01
C ALA A 295 8.10 -6.45 5.69
N GLY A 296 8.14 -6.49 7.01
CA GLY A 296 6.98 -6.34 7.88
C GLY A 296 7.14 -5.07 8.70
N ALA A 297 6.03 -4.38 8.91
CA ALA A 297 5.93 -3.30 9.86
C ALA A 297 4.84 -3.69 10.87
N GLU A 298 5.17 -3.68 12.15
CA GLU A 298 4.18 -3.90 13.19
C GLU A 298 4.01 -2.62 14.00
N MET A 299 2.77 -2.23 14.31
CA MET A 299 2.47 -1.01 15.06
C MET A 299 1.11 -1.07 15.77
N PRO A 300 0.87 -0.25 16.81
CA PRO A 300 -0.43 -0.16 17.44
C PRO A 300 -1.40 0.66 16.58
N ALA A 301 -2.41 0.01 16.02
CA ALA A 301 -3.55 0.67 15.40
C ALA A 301 -4.82 -0.19 15.56
N GLU A 302 -5.96 0.46 15.76
CA GLU A 302 -7.25 -0.22 16.00
C GLU A 302 -7.68 -1.07 14.80
N LEU A 303 -7.58 -0.50 13.59
CA LEU A 303 -7.90 -1.20 12.34
C LEU A 303 -7.07 -2.49 12.17
N LEU A 304 -5.78 -2.45 12.56
CA LEU A 304 -4.87 -3.58 12.43
C LEU A 304 -5.20 -4.75 13.39
N ASN A 305 -6.04 -4.52 14.41
CA ASN A 305 -6.54 -5.62 15.23
C ASN A 305 -7.34 -6.62 14.40
N SER A 306 -8.02 -6.14 13.36
CA SER A 306 -8.97 -6.91 12.58
C SER A 306 -8.51 -7.24 11.18
N ILE A 307 -7.62 -6.44 10.57
CA ILE A 307 -7.06 -6.68 9.22
C ILE A 307 -5.54 -6.49 9.21
N ASP A 308 -4.85 -7.12 8.27
CA ASP A 308 -3.50 -6.75 7.86
C ASP A 308 -3.55 -5.92 6.57
N ILE A 309 -2.57 -5.05 6.34
CA ILE A 309 -2.48 -4.24 5.11
C ILE A 309 -1.19 -4.57 4.38
N VAL A 310 -1.26 -4.82 3.08
CA VAL A 310 -0.10 -5.04 2.21
C VAL A 310 0.13 -3.79 1.38
N ASP A 311 1.17 -3.02 1.70
CA ASP A 311 1.67 -1.95 0.83
C ASP A 311 2.58 -2.55 -0.25
N THR A 312 2.34 -2.18 -1.50
CA THR A 312 3.13 -2.67 -2.63
C THR A 312 3.99 -1.55 -3.20
N PRO A 313 5.17 -1.87 -3.78
CA PRO A 313 5.92 -0.90 -4.56
C PRO A 313 5.07 -0.30 -5.68
N GLY A 314 5.31 0.97 -6.00
CA GLY A 314 4.68 1.59 -7.17
C GLY A 314 5.02 0.84 -8.45
N VAL A 315 3.99 0.51 -9.24
CA VAL A 315 4.21 -0.08 -10.57
C VAL A 315 4.93 0.96 -11.44
N LEU A 316 6.01 0.52 -12.08
CA LEU A 316 6.88 1.37 -12.89
C LEU A 316 6.36 1.35 -14.34
N SER A 317 6.68 2.39 -15.10
CA SER A 317 6.21 2.54 -16.49
C SER A 317 7.28 2.18 -17.54
N GLY A 318 8.51 1.82 -17.13
CA GLY A 318 9.64 1.63 -18.05
C GLY A 318 10.41 0.31 -17.90
N GLU A 319 10.84 -0.25 -19.03
CA GLU A 319 11.57 -1.54 -19.13
C GLU A 319 12.88 -1.60 -18.34
N LYS A 320 13.64 -0.49 -18.28
CA LYS A 320 14.92 -0.44 -17.54
C LYS A 320 14.71 -0.65 -16.04
N GLN A 321 13.69 0.00 -15.49
CA GLN A 321 13.36 -0.08 -14.07
C GLN A 321 12.80 -1.46 -13.69
N ARG A 322 12.15 -2.14 -14.65
CA ARG A 322 11.71 -3.53 -14.47
C ARG A 322 12.90 -4.48 -14.29
N LEU A 323 13.95 -4.34 -15.10
CA LEU A 323 15.16 -5.18 -15.01
C LEU A 323 15.92 -4.98 -13.69
N GLU A 324 15.88 -3.77 -13.12
CA GLU A 324 16.55 -3.44 -11.86
C GLU A 324 15.96 -4.14 -10.63
N ARG A 325 14.67 -4.54 -10.65
CA ARG A 325 14.03 -5.20 -9.50
C ARG A 325 14.62 -6.56 -9.19
N GLY A 326 15.02 -7.32 -10.21
CA GLY A 326 15.62 -8.64 -10.04
C GLY A 326 14.68 -9.72 -9.49
N TYR A 327 13.36 -9.53 -9.60
CA TYR A 327 12.31 -10.53 -9.32
C TYR A 327 11.07 -10.28 -10.21
N GLU A 328 10.26 -11.32 -10.45
CA GLU A 328 9.03 -11.20 -11.24
C GLU A 328 7.89 -10.58 -10.42
N PHE A 329 7.75 -9.25 -10.53
CA PHE A 329 6.75 -8.49 -9.77
C PHE A 329 5.30 -8.98 -9.95
N PRO A 330 4.80 -9.27 -11.17
CA PRO A 330 3.43 -9.78 -11.35
C PRO A 330 3.17 -11.10 -10.60
N GLU A 331 4.17 -11.99 -10.53
CA GLU A 331 4.04 -13.27 -9.82
C GLU A 331 3.98 -13.09 -8.29
N VAL A 332 4.72 -12.12 -7.76
CA VAL A 332 4.63 -11.73 -6.34
C VAL A 332 3.26 -11.13 -6.04
N VAL A 333 2.77 -10.22 -6.90
CA VAL A 333 1.42 -9.64 -6.75
C VAL A 333 0.36 -10.73 -6.76
N ARG A 334 0.45 -11.69 -7.69
CA ARG A 334 -0.45 -12.85 -7.75
C ARG A 334 -0.42 -13.66 -6.46
N TRP A 335 0.77 -13.89 -5.90
CA TRP A 335 0.92 -14.62 -4.64
C TRP A 335 0.22 -13.92 -3.46
N PHE A 336 0.26 -12.59 -3.39
CA PHE A 336 -0.50 -11.81 -2.40
C PHE A 336 -2.00 -11.76 -2.72
N ALA A 337 -2.39 -11.65 -3.99
CA ALA A 337 -3.79 -11.66 -4.43
C ALA A 337 -4.52 -12.96 -4.01
N GLU A 338 -3.83 -14.10 -4.06
CA GLU A 338 -4.33 -15.39 -3.56
C GLU A 338 -4.66 -15.39 -2.06
N ARG A 339 -4.01 -14.53 -1.26
CA ARG A 339 -4.05 -14.54 0.21
C ARG A 339 -4.70 -13.30 0.82
N THR A 340 -5.13 -12.36 -0.03
CA THR A 340 -5.79 -11.12 0.39
C THR A 340 -7.28 -11.23 0.16
N ASP A 341 -8.04 -10.52 0.97
CA ASP A 341 -9.51 -10.52 0.95
C ASP A 341 -10.05 -9.35 0.13
N LEU A 342 -9.27 -8.28 0.01
CA LEU A 342 -9.58 -7.09 -0.77
C LEU A 342 -8.32 -6.56 -1.46
N ILE A 343 -8.47 -6.16 -2.71
CA ILE A 343 -7.41 -5.54 -3.51
C ILE A 343 -7.89 -4.16 -3.92
N LEU A 344 -7.27 -3.12 -3.35
CA LEU A 344 -7.51 -1.73 -3.73
C LEU A 344 -6.58 -1.36 -4.88
N LEU A 345 -7.16 -1.14 -6.07
CA LEU A 345 -6.45 -0.69 -7.26
C LEU A 345 -6.54 0.83 -7.38
N LEU A 346 -5.49 1.53 -6.98
CA LEU A 346 -5.41 2.99 -6.90
C LEU A 346 -4.95 3.61 -8.22
N PHE A 347 -5.65 4.67 -8.62
CA PHE A 347 -5.33 5.53 -9.74
C PHE A 347 -5.34 7.00 -9.30
N ASP A 348 -4.56 7.82 -10.00
CA ASP A 348 -4.53 9.27 -9.86
C ASP A 348 -5.17 9.87 -11.13
N PRO A 349 -6.33 10.55 -11.04
CA PRO A 349 -7.01 11.14 -12.19
C PRO A 349 -6.15 12.08 -13.01
N TYR A 350 -5.22 12.80 -12.37
CA TYR A 350 -4.35 13.75 -13.06
C TYR A 350 -3.29 13.05 -13.93
N LYS A 351 -2.91 11.82 -13.57
CA LYS A 351 -1.85 11.03 -14.24
C LYS A 351 -2.35 9.68 -14.73
N LEU A 352 -3.58 9.64 -15.25
CA LEU A 352 -4.15 8.38 -15.73
C LEU A 352 -3.41 7.86 -16.97
N ASP A 353 -2.48 6.95 -16.74
CA ASP A 353 -1.83 6.12 -17.75
C ASP A 353 -1.93 4.66 -17.31
N ILE A 354 -1.99 3.69 -18.22
CA ILE A 354 -1.91 2.27 -17.87
C ILE A 354 -0.76 1.68 -18.68
N SER A 355 0.43 1.70 -18.08
CA SER A 355 1.64 1.13 -18.68
C SER A 355 1.48 -0.37 -18.97
N ASP A 356 2.30 -0.90 -19.89
CA ASP A 356 2.30 -2.34 -20.20
C ASP A 356 2.62 -3.20 -18.97
N GLU A 357 3.50 -2.72 -18.08
CA GLU A 357 3.78 -3.42 -16.82
C GLU A 357 2.55 -3.42 -15.92
N PHE A 358 1.84 -2.29 -15.80
CA PHE A 358 0.65 -2.23 -14.98
C PHE A 358 -0.48 -3.10 -15.54
N LYS A 359 -0.62 -3.15 -16.87
CA LYS A 359 -1.52 -4.09 -17.54
C LYS A 359 -1.19 -5.54 -17.19
N ARG A 360 0.09 -5.94 -17.20
CA ARG A 360 0.52 -7.30 -16.79
C ARG A 360 0.22 -7.59 -15.33
N VAL A 361 0.39 -6.59 -14.46
CA VAL A 361 0.04 -6.70 -13.04
C VAL A 361 -1.46 -6.90 -12.84
N ILE A 362 -2.30 -6.13 -13.53
CA ILE A 362 -3.76 -6.29 -13.47
C ILE A 362 -4.17 -7.65 -14.05
N GLN A 363 -3.54 -8.09 -15.15
CA GLN A 363 -3.75 -9.44 -15.70
C GLN A 363 -3.39 -10.56 -14.71
N ALA A 364 -2.38 -10.37 -13.86
CA ALA A 364 -2.01 -11.33 -12.83
C ALA A 364 -3.11 -11.48 -11.75
N LEU A 365 -4.03 -10.51 -11.64
CA LEU A 365 -5.21 -10.56 -10.77
C LEU A 365 -6.38 -11.35 -11.36
N HIS A 366 -6.27 -11.87 -12.59
CA HIS A 366 -7.35 -12.64 -13.20
C HIS A 366 -7.74 -13.84 -12.34
N GLY A 367 -9.05 -13.98 -12.08
CA GLY A 367 -9.61 -14.97 -11.16
C GLY A 367 -9.82 -14.45 -9.73
N PHE A 368 -9.40 -13.22 -9.45
CA PHE A 368 -9.61 -12.52 -8.18
C PHE A 368 -10.43 -11.22 -8.37
N ASP A 369 -11.13 -11.11 -9.50
CA ASP A 369 -11.88 -9.92 -9.93
C ASP A 369 -12.92 -9.49 -8.88
N ASP A 370 -13.53 -10.46 -8.17
CA ASP A 370 -14.52 -10.27 -7.10
C ASP A 370 -13.96 -9.50 -5.88
N LYS A 371 -12.65 -9.61 -5.64
CA LYS A 371 -11.92 -8.94 -4.55
C LYS A 371 -11.41 -7.56 -4.93
N VAL A 372 -11.47 -7.17 -6.21
CA VAL A 372 -10.91 -5.90 -6.67
C VAL A 372 -11.90 -4.76 -6.42
N ARG A 373 -11.41 -3.65 -5.88
CA ARG A 373 -12.10 -2.36 -5.82
C ARG A 373 -11.18 -1.28 -6.38
N ILE A 374 -11.73 -0.39 -7.18
CA ILE A 374 -10.97 0.69 -7.80
C ILE A 374 -11.05 1.92 -6.91
N VAL A 375 -9.93 2.64 -6.76
CA VAL A 375 -9.88 3.90 -6.03
C VAL A 375 -9.31 4.98 -6.94
N LEU A 376 -10.13 5.96 -7.31
CA LEU A 376 -9.70 7.21 -7.94
C LEU A 376 -9.29 8.18 -6.83
N ASN A 377 -8.02 8.12 -6.44
CA ASN A 377 -7.45 8.96 -5.38
C ASN A 377 -7.08 10.34 -5.91
N LYS A 378 -7.03 11.37 -5.05
CA LYS A 378 -6.75 12.77 -5.41
C LYS A 378 -7.75 13.35 -6.41
N ALA A 379 -9.00 12.87 -6.37
CA ALA A 379 -10.05 13.35 -7.25
C ALA A 379 -10.36 14.85 -7.08
N ASP A 380 -9.98 15.43 -5.94
CA ASP A 380 -10.09 16.87 -5.67
C ASP A 380 -9.13 17.74 -6.50
N GLN A 381 -8.19 17.14 -7.25
CA GLN A 381 -7.21 17.87 -8.07
C GLN A 381 -7.68 18.14 -9.50
N VAL A 382 -8.84 17.61 -9.89
CA VAL A 382 -9.40 17.74 -11.24
C VAL A 382 -10.83 18.30 -11.18
N ASP A 383 -11.22 19.05 -12.21
CA ASP A 383 -12.60 19.54 -12.35
C ASP A 383 -13.59 18.42 -12.73
N SER A 384 -14.89 18.74 -12.67
CA SER A 384 -15.98 17.82 -13.00
C SER A 384 -15.91 17.19 -14.38
N GLN A 385 -15.59 17.97 -15.41
CA GLN A 385 -15.53 17.45 -16.77
C GLN A 385 -14.34 16.52 -16.96
N HIS A 386 -13.20 16.88 -16.40
CA HIS A 386 -11.99 16.08 -16.41
C HIS A 386 -12.21 14.78 -15.65
N LEU A 387 -12.78 14.83 -14.44
CA LEU A 387 -13.05 13.64 -13.63
C LEU A 387 -13.93 12.63 -14.37
N MET A 388 -15.02 13.09 -15.01
CA MET A 388 -15.91 12.22 -15.79
C MET A 388 -15.21 11.61 -17.01
N LYS A 389 -14.36 12.38 -17.71
CA LYS A 389 -13.56 11.87 -18.83
C LYS A 389 -12.57 10.80 -18.38
N VAL A 390 -11.84 11.04 -17.29
CA VAL A 390 -10.89 10.09 -16.70
C VAL A 390 -11.61 8.82 -16.24
N TYR A 391 -12.75 8.96 -15.56
CA TYR A 391 -13.55 7.83 -15.14
C TYR A 391 -13.94 6.96 -16.34
N GLY A 392 -14.49 7.57 -17.40
CA GLY A 392 -14.84 6.86 -18.63
C GLY A 392 -13.65 6.17 -19.30
N ALA A 393 -12.52 6.87 -19.41
CA ALA A 393 -11.30 6.33 -20.00
C ALA A 393 -10.71 5.16 -19.18
N LEU A 394 -10.75 5.26 -17.85
CA LEU A 394 -10.32 4.19 -16.94
C LEU A 394 -11.19 2.95 -17.12
N MET A 395 -12.51 3.11 -17.05
CA MET A 395 -13.43 1.98 -17.17
C MET A 395 -13.36 1.32 -18.55
N TRP A 396 -13.18 2.12 -19.62
CA TRP A 396 -12.92 1.61 -20.97
C TRP A 396 -11.62 0.80 -21.05
N SER A 397 -10.58 1.25 -20.37
CA SER A 397 -9.29 0.54 -20.37
C SER A 397 -9.36 -0.75 -19.54
N LEU A 398 -10.02 -0.70 -18.39
CA LEU A 398 -10.17 -1.83 -17.50
C LEU A 398 -11.11 -2.91 -18.05
N SER A 399 -12.16 -2.56 -18.79
CA SER A 399 -13.08 -3.53 -19.42
C SER A 399 -12.38 -4.40 -20.47
N ARG A 400 -11.25 -3.96 -21.02
CA ARG A 400 -10.42 -4.74 -21.95
C ARG A 400 -9.45 -5.67 -21.23
N ILE A 401 -9.21 -5.45 -19.94
CA ILE A 401 -8.24 -6.19 -19.13
C ILE A 401 -8.96 -7.20 -18.25
N PHE A 402 -9.97 -6.76 -17.51
CA PHE A 402 -10.85 -7.64 -16.76
C PHE A 402 -11.75 -8.41 -17.71
N ARG A 403 -11.87 -9.72 -17.46
CA ARG A 403 -12.74 -10.60 -18.26
C ARG A 403 -14.10 -10.82 -17.60
N SER A 404 -14.28 -10.33 -16.38
CA SER A 404 -15.57 -10.41 -15.68
C SER A 404 -16.58 -9.49 -16.35
N PRO A 405 -17.84 -9.94 -16.53
CA PRO A 405 -18.93 -9.05 -16.95
C PRO A 405 -19.30 -8.04 -15.86
N GLU A 406 -18.91 -8.30 -14.60
CA GLU A 406 -19.18 -7.42 -13.48
C GLU A 406 -18.19 -6.26 -13.42
N VAL A 407 -18.74 -5.05 -13.29
CA VAL A 407 -17.94 -3.83 -13.19
C VAL A 407 -17.44 -3.67 -11.75
N PRO A 408 -16.13 -3.56 -11.50
CA PRO A 408 -15.62 -3.34 -10.15
C PRO A 408 -16.12 -2.01 -9.59
N ARG A 409 -16.50 -2.00 -8.30
CA ARG A 409 -16.90 -0.78 -7.61
C ARG A 409 -15.73 0.22 -7.57
N VAL A 410 -16.01 1.45 -7.96
CA VAL A 410 -15.06 2.57 -7.95
C VAL A 410 -15.37 3.51 -6.80
N TYR A 411 -14.37 3.81 -5.97
CA TYR A 411 -14.39 4.84 -4.94
C TYR A 411 -13.66 6.08 -5.43
N THR A 412 -14.32 7.23 -5.41
CA THR A 412 -13.72 8.50 -5.88
C THR A 412 -13.51 9.42 -4.69
N GLY A 413 -12.28 9.90 -4.47
CA GLY A 413 -12.01 10.76 -3.32
C GLY A 413 -10.57 11.23 -3.19
N ASN A 414 -10.30 11.96 -2.12
CA ASN A 414 -8.96 12.26 -1.62
C ASN A 414 -8.81 11.61 -0.23
N PHE A 415 -7.82 10.73 -0.11
CA PHE A 415 -7.54 9.95 1.09
C PHE A 415 -6.27 10.48 1.79
N LEU A 416 -6.21 11.79 1.94
CA LEU A 416 -5.21 12.55 2.66
C LEU A 416 -5.90 13.41 3.73
N ASP A 417 -5.22 13.67 4.84
CA ASP A 417 -5.66 14.65 5.86
C ASP A 417 -5.41 16.09 5.36
N ALA A 418 -6.12 16.49 4.31
CA ALA A 418 -6.03 17.81 3.69
C ALA A 418 -7.40 18.30 3.24
N ASP A 419 -7.56 19.63 3.23
CA ASP A 419 -8.74 20.27 2.66
C ASP A 419 -8.80 20.00 1.13
N TYR A 420 -10.01 19.88 0.59
CA TYR A 420 -10.20 19.66 -0.84
C TYR A 420 -9.77 20.87 -1.67
N THR A 421 -9.03 20.63 -2.74
CA THR A 421 -8.63 21.69 -3.68
C THR A 421 -9.84 22.20 -4.47
N TYR A 422 -10.62 21.30 -5.07
CA TYR A 422 -11.94 21.57 -5.65
C TYR A 422 -13.04 20.95 -4.79
N THR A 423 -14.02 21.76 -4.37
CA THR A 423 -15.10 21.35 -3.46
C THR A 423 -16.38 20.92 -4.18
N GLU A 424 -16.44 20.99 -5.52
CA GLU A 424 -17.63 20.65 -6.32
C GLU A 424 -18.16 19.24 -6.04
N PHE A 425 -17.27 18.29 -5.74
CA PHE A 425 -17.62 16.91 -5.36
C PHE A 425 -17.34 16.57 -3.91
N ALA A 426 -17.19 17.55 -3.01
CA ALA A 426 -16.87 17.30 -1.60
C ALA A 426 -17.83 16.27 -0.98
N ASP A 427 -19.14 16.46 -1.16
CA ASP A 427 -20.17 15.54 -0.67
C ASP A 427 -20.04 14.13 -1.24
N LEU A 428 -19.75 14.01 -2.55
CA LEU A 428 -19.54 12.72 -3.19
C LEU A 428 -18.30 12.04 -2.64
N MET A 429 -17.18 12.76 -2.55
CA MET A 429 -15.91 12.25 -2.04
C MET A 429 -16.01 11.83 -0.57
N ASP A 430 -16.71 12.60 0.26
CA ASP A 430 -16.96 12.27 1.66
C ASP A 430 -17.80 10.99 1.79
N ARG A 431 -18.85 10.83 0.97
CA ARG A 431 -19.69 9.62 0.94
C ARG A 431 -18.91 8.40 0.47
N GLU A 432 -18.17 8.51 -0.63
CA GLU A 432 -17.38 7.42 -1.19
C GLU A 432 -16.25 7.01 -0.24
N ARG A 433 -15.61 7.97 0.42
CA ARG A 433 -14.62 7.70 1.47
C ARG A 433 -15.26 6.94 2.63
N LYS A 434 -16.42 7.39 3.12
CA LYS A 434 -17.16 6.69 4.18
C LYS A 434 -17.50 5.24 3.78
N ASN A 435 -18.03 5.04 2.57
CA ASN A 435 -18.37 3.71 2.05
C ASN A 435 -17.13 2.80 1.99
N LEU A 436 -15.98 3.29 1.53
CA LEU A 436 -14.75 2.50 1.50
C LEU A 436 -14.27 2.12 2.91
N ILE A 437 -14.38 3.03 3.88
CA ILE A 437 -14.06 2.71 5.28
C ILE A 437 -15.01 1.64 5.82
N GLU A 438 -16.31 1.75 5.57
CA GLU A 438 -17.31 0.75 5.97
C GLU A 438 -17.00 -0.63 5.37
N ASP A 439 -16.71 -0.69 4.07
CA ASP A 439 -16.26 -1.91 3.38
C ASP A 439 -15.06 -2.56 4.09
N LEU A 440 -14.04 -1.77 4.48
CA LEU A 440 -12.85 -2.28 5.18
C LEU A 440 -13.20 -2.89 6.55
N TYR A 441 -14.14 -2.29 7.30
CA TYR A 441 -14.60 -2.80 8.59
C TYR A 441 -15.54 -4.02 8.48
N GLU A 442 -16.12 -4.28 7.30
CA GLU A 442 -16.92 -5.48 7.02
C GLU A 442 -16.08 -6.70 6.63
N ILE A 443 -14.85 -6.51 6.15
CA ILE A 443 -13.96 -7.61 5.76
C ILE A 443 -13.82 -8.68 6.85
N PRO A 444 -13.52 -8.35 8.13
CA PRO A 444 -13.38 -9.36 9.18
C PRO A 444 -14.64 -10.20 9.40
N GLN A 445 -15.82 -9.59 9.21
CA GLN A 445 -17.10 -10.26 9.38
C GLN A 445 -17.37 -11.23 8.24
N SER A 446 -17.00 -10.86 7.00
CA SER A 446 -17.16 -11.70 5.81
C SER A 446 -16.03 -12.71 5.58
N ASN A 447 -14.88 -12.58 6.27
CA ASN A 447 -13.71 -13.45 6.09
C ASN A 447 -14.06 -14.95 6.22
N ALA A 448 -14.81 -15.33 7.26
CA ALA A 448 -15.19 -16.73 7.46
C ALA A 448 -15.96 -17.31 6.26
N ALA A 449 -16.95 -16.58 5.75
CA ALA A 449 -17.70 -16.94 4.55
C ALA A 449 -16.81 -17.01 3.30
N ARG A 450 -15.88 -16.05 3.14
CA ARG A 450 -14.92 -16.04 2.01
C ARG A 450 -14.00 -17.25 2.05
N LYS A 451 -13.39 -17.56 3.20
CA LYS A 451 -12.51 -18.74 3.37
C LYS A 451 -13.23 -20.05 3.06
N ILE A 452 -14.50 -20.19 3.47
CA ILE A 452 -15.31 -21.36 3.08
C ILE A 452 -15.49 -21.41 1.57
N SER A 453 -15.86 -20.28 0.95
CA SER A 453 -16.07 -20.20 -0.49
C SER A 453 -14.81 -20.54 -1.28
N GLU A 454 -13.65 -20.03 -0.86
CA GLU A 454 -12.35 -20.34 -1.44
C GLU A 454 -11.95 -21.80 -1.25
N PHE A 455 -12.20 -22.36 -0.06
CA PHE A 455 -11.98 -23.77 0.21
C PHE A 455 -12.82 -24.65 -0.72
N VAL A 456 -14.11 -24.35 -0.88
CA VAL A 456 -15.01 -25.06 -1.80
C VAL A 456 -14.55 -24.93 -3.25
N LYS A 457 -14.18 -23.72 -3.71
CA LYS A 457 -13.60 -23.51 -5.06
C LYS A 457 -12.35 -24.38 -5.26
N ARG A 458 -11.47 -24.46 -4.25
CA ARG A 458 -10.26 -25.28 -4.29
C ARG A 458 -10.55 -26.77 -4.36
N VAL A 459 -11.51 -27.28 -3.58
CA VAL A 459 -11.95 -28.69 -3.62
C VAL A 459 -12.41 -29.05 -5.04
N ARG A 460 -13.27 -28.21 -5.65
CA ARG A 460 -13.77 -28.43 -7.03
C ARG A 460 -12.64 -28.40 -8.06
N SER A 461 -11.76 -27.40 -7.97
CA SER A 461 -10.60 -27.27 -8.86
C SER A 461 -9.69 -28.50 -8.75
N LEU A 462 -9.40 -28.99 -7.54
CA LEU A 462 -8.61 -30.19 -7.32
C LEU A 462 -9.28 -31.43 -7.89
N LYS A 463 -10.59 -31.59 -7.70
CA LYS A 463 -11.38 -32.69 -8.27
C LYS A 463 -11.23 -32.73 -9.79
N ILE A 464 -11.45 -31.60 -10.46
CA ILE A 464 -11.33 -31.47 -11.92
C ILE A 464 -9.89 -31.75 -12.38
N HIS A 465 -8.90 -31.17 -11.70
CA HIS A 465 -7.48 -31.39 -11.99
C HIS A 465 -7.12 -32.88 -11.96
N CYS A 466 -7.51 -33.59 -10.89
CA CYS A 466 -7.24 -35.02 -10.76
C CYS A 466 -7.96 -35.85 -11.84
N LEU A 467 -9.18 -35.47 -12.24
CA LEU A 467 -9.93 -36.14 -13.31
C LEU A 467 -9.28 -35.95 -14.68
N ILE A 468 -8.82 -34.73 -15.00
CA ILE A 468 -8.09 -34.43 -16.24
C ILE A 468 -6.84 -35.29 -16.33
N LEU A 469 -5.99 -35.25 -15.29
CA LEU A 469 -4.74 -36.01 -15.29
C LEU A 469 -4.98 -37.52 -15.31
N SER A 470 -6.03 -38.01 -14.63
CA SER A 470 -6.42 -39.43 -14.69
C SER A 470 -6.86 -39.85 -16.10
N SER A 471 -7.67 -39.04 -16.78
CA SER A 471 -8.12 -39.31 -18.16
C SER A 471 -6.96 -39.30 -19.16
N LEU A 472 -6.01 -38.36 -19.00
CA LEU A 472 -4.78 -38.33 -19.78
C LEU A 472 -3.94 -39.59 -19.53
N ARG A 473 -3.77 -39.97 -18.26
CA ARG A 473 -3.02 -41.18 -17.86
C ARG A 473 -3.62 -42.46 -18.42
N GLU A 474 -4.95 -42.58 -18.44
CA GLU A 474 -5.68 -43.70 -19.06
C GLU A 474 -5.46 -43.79 -20.56
N SER A 475 -5.19 -42.66 -21.21
CA SER A 475 -4.95 -42.58 -22.65
C SER A 475 -3.50 -42.84 -23.05
N MET A 476 -2.59 -43.04 -22.08
CA MET A 476 -1.16 -43.31 -22.33
C MET A 476 -0.88 -44.81 -22.56
N PRO A 477 -0.03 -45.17 -23.54
CA PRO A 477 0.41 -46.55 -23.76
C PRO A 477 1.31 -47.04 -22.62
N THR A 478 1.30 -48.34 -22.37
CA THR A 478 2.06 -48.96 -21.29
C THR A 478 3.55 -49.15 -21.63
N MET A 479 3.89 -49.44 -22.89
CA MET A 479 5.25 -49.82 -23.30
C MET A 479 5.95 -48.80 -24.21
N PHE A 480 5.49 -48.64 -25.46
CA PHE A 480 6.19 -47.84 -26.49
C PHE A 480 5.35 -46.65 -26.99
N GLY A 481 6.00 -45.66 -27.60
CA GLY A 481 5.33 -44.50 -28.21
C GLY A 481 4.78 -43.46 -27.23
N LYS A 482 5.24 -43.49 -25.97
CA LYS A 482 4.76 -42.59 -24.89
C LYS A 482 4.94 -41.12 -25.23
N GLU A 483 6.11 -40.72 -25.72
CA GLU A 483 6.41 -39.32 -26.05
C GLU A 483 5.52 -38.80 -27.19
N THR A 484 5.41 -39.54 -28.29
CA THR A 484 4.55 -39.18 -29.42
C THR A 484 3.07 -39.12 -28.99
N LYS A 485 2.62 -40.06 -28.15
CA LYS A 485 1.25 -40.02 -27.62
C LYS A 485 1.04 -38.82 -26.71
N GLN A 486 1.97 -38.51 -25.82
CA GLN A 486 1.89 -37.35 -24.94
C GLN A 486 1.81 -36.05 -25.74
N GLN A 487 2.66 -35.87 -26.76
CA GLN A 487 2.60 -34.70 -27.64
C GLN A 487 1.21 -34.56 -28.30
N LYS A 488 0.63 -35.68 -28.77
CA LYS A 488 -0.72 -35.70 -29.34
C LYS A 488 -1.83 -35.40 -28.32
N LEU A 489 -1.69 -35.88 -27.08
CA LEU A 489 -2.66 -35.60 -26.01
C LEU A 489 -2.59 -34.14 -25.56
N VAL A 490 -1.38 -33.57 -25.48
CA VAL A 490 -1.17 -32.16 -25.14
C VAL A 490 -1.70 -31.24 -26.23
N SER A 491 -1.47 -31.58 -27.51
CA SER A 491 -1.95 -30.76 -28.63
C SER A 491 -3.48 -30.77 -28.79
N ARG A 492 -4.16 -31.81 -28.27
CA ARG A 492 -5.61 -31.98 -28.29
C ARG A 492 -6.21 -32.00 -26.89
N LEU A 493 -5.66 -31.20 -25.99
CA LEU A 493 -6.06 -31.16 -24.58
C LEU A 493 -7.55 -30.82 -24.42
N GLU A 494 -8.09 -29.99 -25.30
CA GLU A 494 -9.50 -29.61 -25.38
C GLU A 494 -10.44 -30.82 -25.51
N GLU A 495 -10.04 -31.86 -26.27
CA GLU A 495 -10.82 -33.10 -26.39
C GLU A 495 -10.91 -33.81 -25.02
N THR A 496 -9.82 -33.77 -24.24
CA THR A 496 -9.80 -34.35 -22.90
C THR A 496 -10.64 -33.55 -21.92
N PHE A 497 -10.60 -32.22 -21.98
CA PHE A 497 -11.44 -31.36 -21.15
C PHE A 497 -12.92 -31.62 -21.42
N LEU A 498 -13.32 -31.65 -22.69
CA LEU A 498 -14.70 -31.92 -23.09
C LEU A 498 -15.16 -33.32 -22.64
N LYS A 499 -14.30 -34.33 -22.80
CA LYS A 499 -14.59 -35.70 -22.34
C LYS A 499 -14.81 -35.76 -20.84
N VAL A 500 -13.94 -35.12 -20.04
CA VAL A 500 -14.06 -35.09 -18.57
C VAL A 500 -15.32 -34.34 -18.16
N GLN A 501 -15.59 -33.21 -18.79
CA GLN A 501 -16.77 -32.39 -18.55
C GLN A 501 -18.06 -33.19 -18.75
N GLN A 502 -18.21 -33.84 -19.91
CA GLN A 502 -19.40 -34.62 -20.26
C GLN A 502 -19.56 -35.85 -19.37
N LYS A 503 -18.46 -36.60 -19.17
CA LYS A 503 -18.49 -37.85 -18.38
C LYS A 503 -18.90 -37.63 -16.93
N HIS A 504 -18.51 -36.49 -16.34
CA HIS A 504 -18.73 -36.20 -14.93
C HIS A 504 -19.76 -35.08 -14.68
N ASN A 505 -20.43 -34.59 -15.73
CA ASN A 505 -21.41 -33.50 -15.66
C ASN A 505 -20.90 -32.25 -14.90
N LEU A 506 -19.73 -31.75 -15.30
CA LEU A 506 -19.05 -30.64 -14.61
C LEU A 506 -19.31 -29.31 -15.33
N ALA A 507 -19.39 -28.23 -14.57
CA ALA A 507 -19.55 -26.89 -15.12
C ALA A 507 -18.28 -26.43 -15.85
N VAL A 508 -18.45 -25.81 -17.03
CA VAL A 508 -17.33 -25.27 -17.82
C VAL A 508 -16.50 -24.27 -17.01
N GLY A 509 -17.17 -23.45 -16.19
CA GLY A 509 -16.52 -22.40 -15.40
C GLY A 509 -15.57 -22.91 -14.32
N ASP A 510 -15.65 -24.19 -13.93
CA ASP A 510 -14.75 -24.78 -12.94
C ASP A 510 -13.45 -25.32 -13.57
N PHE A 511 -13.37 -25.39 -14.91
CA PHE A 511 -12.16 -25.87 -15.60
C PHE A 511 -11.07 -24.79 -15.63
N PRO A 512 -9.79 -25.19 -15.53
CA PRO A 512 -8.69 -24.26 -15.69
C PRO A 512 -8.61 -23.70 -17.11
N ALA A 513 -7.92 -22.57 -17.25
CA ALA A 513 -7.61 -22.03 -18.56
C ALA A 513 -6.78 -23.03 -19.39
N LEU A 514 -7.24 -23.32 -20.60
CA LEU A 514 -6.68 -24.39 -21.45
C LEU A 514 -5.19 -24.18 -21.76
N GLU A 515 -4.80 -23.00 -22.27
CA GLU A 515 -3.42 -22.77 -22.73
C GLU A 515 -2.40 -22.76 -21.57
N PRO A 516 -2.62 -22.07 -20.44
CA PRO A 516 -1.73 -22.19 -19.29
C PRO A 516 -1.61 -23.64 -18.81
N PHE A 517 -2.71 -24.38 -18.74
CA PHE A 517 -2.65 -25.79 -18.33
C PHE A 517 -1.83 -26.64 -19.31
N ARG A 518 -2.02 -26.42 -20.61
CA ARG A 518 -1.28 -27.09 -21.69
C ARG A 518 0.22 -26.84 -21.59
N GLU A 519 0.63 -25.60 -21.30
CA GLU A 519 2.04 -25.24 -21.14
C GLU A 519 2.69 -26.00 -19.97
N HIS A 520 2.06 -25.98 -18.80
CA HIS A 520 2.57 -26.74 -17.65
C HIS A 520 2.61 -28.25 -17.93
N LEU A 521 1.61 -28.78 -18.65
CA LEU A 521 1.54 -30.20 -19.00
C LEU A 521 2.72 -30.66 -19.89
N ARG A 522 3.30 -29.76 -20.70
CA ARG A 522 4.49 -30.08 -21.53
C ARG A 522 5.70 -30.45 -20.71
N SER A 523 5.84 -29.90 -19.50
CA SER A 523 7.00 -30.14 -18.63
C SER A 523 6.86 -31.38 -17.74
N VAL A 524 5.71 -32.08 -17.79
CA VAL A 524 5.43 -33.24 -16.93
C VAL A 524 5.30 -34.52 -17.74
N LYS A 525 5.71 -35.64 -17.15
CA LYS A 525 5.50 -36.98 -17.73
C LYS A 525 4.12 -37.50 -17.38
N ILE A 526 3.20 -37.59 -18.35
CA ILE A 526 1.81 -38.01 -18.09
C ILE A 526 1.74 -39.44 -17.53
N ASP A 527 2.66 -40.32 -17.92
CA ASP A 527 2.70 -41.71 -17.47
C ASP A 527 3.10 -41.90 -16.00
N SER A 528 3.70 -40.86 -15.38
CA SER A 528 4.06 -40.83 -13.96
C SER A 528 2.85 -40.65 -13.03
N PHE A 529 1.73 -40.13 -13.56
CA PHE A 529 0.53 -39.95 -12.77
C PHE A 529 -0.16 -41.28 -12.48
N GLN A 530 -0.85 -41.32 -11.34
CA GLN A 530 -1.66 -42.47 -10.94
C GLN A 530 -3.13 -42.20 -11.27
N LYS A 531 -3.88 -43.28 -11.47
CA LYS A 531 -5.34 -43.19 -11.53
C LYS A 531 -5.88 -42.78 -10.17
N LEU A 532 -6.88 -41.91 -10.18
CA LEU A 532 -7.60 -41.55 -8.97
C LEU A 532 -8.55 -42.70 -8.57
N SER A 533 -8.52 -43.10 -7.29
CA SER A 533 -9.44 -44.13 -6.80
C SER A 533 -10.85 -43.56 -6.58
N SER A 534 -11.85 -44.43 -6.74
CA SER A 534 -13.27 -44.08 -6.49
C SER A 534 -13.49 -43.58 -5.06
N GLU A 535 -12.80 -44.19 -4.08
CA GLU A 535 -12.86 -43.78 -2.67
C GLU A 535 -12.37 -42.34 -2.46
N LYS A 536 -11.25 -41.94 -3.08
CA LYS A 536 -10.72 -40.58 -2.95
C LYS A 536 -11.58 -39.55 -3.66
N MET A 537 -12.21 -39.92 -4.78
CA MET A 537 -13.22 -39.08 -5.43
C MET A 537 -14.42 -38.87 -4.53
N LYS A 538 -14.96 -39.94 -3.96
CA LYS A 538 -16.09 -39.88 -3.03
C LYS A 538 -15.77 -38.99 -1.83
N ALA A 539 -14.56 -39.08 -1.28
CA ALA A 539 -14.15 -38.22 -0.19
C ALA A 539 -14.15 -36.71 -0.55
N LEU A 540 -13.82 -36.34 -1.79
CA LEU A 540 -13.93 -34.94 -2.23
C LEU A 540 -15.39 -34.49 -2.38
N ASP A 541 -16.27 -35.41 -2.82
CA ASP A 541 -17.71 -35.15 -2.92
C ASP A 541 -18.36 -35.02 -1.54
N ASP A 542 -18.04 -35.93 -0.62
CA ASP A 542 -18.51 -35.92 0.77
C ASP A 542 -18.10 -34.62 1.49
N ILE A 543 -16.92 -34.05 1.19
CA ILE A 543 -16.50 -32.74 1.73
C ILE A 543 -17.47 -31.63 1.31
N LEU A 544 -17.86 -31.61 0.03
CA LEU A 544 -18.73 -30.57 -0.53
C LEU A 544 -20.18 -30.74 -0.10
N GLU A 545 -20.67 -31.97 -0.07
CA GLU A 545 -22.08 -32.30 0.15
C GLU A 545 -22.44 -32.41 1.64
N HIS A 546 -21.48 -32.76 2.49
CA HIS A 546 -21.74 -33.09 3.89
C HIS A 546 -20.81 -32.39 4.88
N GLU A 547 -19.48 -32.48 4.73
CA GLU A 547 -18.58 -32.02 5.78
C GLU A 547 -18.53 -30.49 5.93
N VAL A 548 -18.44 -29.74 4.82
CA VAL A 548 -18.49 -28.27 4.85
C VAL A 548 -19.84 -27.76 5.36
N PRO A 549 -20.99 -28.24 4.85
CA PRO A 549 -22.30 -27.90 5.43
C PRO A 549 -22.42 -28.22 6.92
N ALA A 550 -21.92 -29.37 7.38
CA ALA A 550 -21.95 -29.74 8.80
C ALA A 550 -21.08 -28.82 9.67
N LEU A 551 -19.91 -28.40 9.17
CA LEU A 551 -19.08 -27.41 9.86
C LEU A 551 -19.80 -26.07 10.01
N MET A 552 -20.49 -25.61 8.96
CA MET A 552 -21.29 -24.39 8.99
C MET A 552 -22.47 -24.50 9.98
N GLN A 553 -23.20 -25.61 9.99
CA GLN A 553 -24.28 -25.83 10.95
C GLN A 553 -23.77 -25.84 12.40
N ARG A 554 -22.60 -26.45 12.64
CA ARG A 554 -22.04 -26.61 13.99
C ARG A 554 -21.52 -25.31 14.58
N PHE A 555 -20.88 -24.46 13.78
CA PHE A 555 -20.20 -23.26 14.28
C PHE A 555 -20.96 -21.96 13.96
N GLY A 556 -22.00 -22.03 13.13
CA GLY A 556 -22.81 -20.89 12.69
C GLY A 556 -22.60 -20.63 11.20
N ASN A 557 -23.69 -20.35 10.49
CA ASN A 557 -23.65 -20.02 9.08
C ASN A 557 -23.12 -18.60 8.90
N PRO A 558 -21.93 -18.40 8.30
CA PRO A 558 -21.40 -17.05 8.07
C PRO A 558 -22.15 -16.29 6.96
N PHE A 559 -23.09 -16.94 6.26
CA PHE A 559 -23.91 -16.32 5.21
C PHE A 559 -25.26 -15.77 5.70
N GLY A 560 -25.61 -15.95 6.98
CA GLY A 560 -26.93 -15.61 7.52
C GLY A 560 -27.74 -16.81 7.96
#